data_AF-A0A7C2YU92-F1
#
_entry.id   AF-A0A7C2YU92-F1
#
_cell.length_a   1.000
_cell.length_b   1.000
_cell.length_c   1.000
_cell.angle_alpha   90.00
_cell.angle_beta   90.00
_cell.angle_gamma   90.00
#
_symmetry.space_group_name_H-M   'P 1'
#
loop_
_entity.id
_entity.type
_entity.pdbx_description
1 polymer ?
#
loop_
_entity_poly.entity_id
_entity_poly.type
_entity_poly.pdbx_seq_one_letter_code
_entity_poly.pdbx_strand_id
1 'polypeptide(L)'
;MQCVSEVGNAMEEVLRVMCRGGSVNDAVAMAALKVKNDACAKEVDDALRGITLGEAVKSNNPVVNNYLLYVKSRVSEALKRSLASILPVINGGDVDQALNKLVTGICTSSIDDLPYIVDLARLITLAKYDKSVIDDVACRVRLLINRT
;
A
#
# COMPACT_ATOMS: atom_id res chain seq x y z
N MET A 1 4.46 21.51 6.00
CA MET A 1 3.38 20.50 5.85
C MET A 1 2.53 20.72 4.59
N GLN A 2 3.01 21.44 3.56
CA GLN A 2 2.18 21.82 2.40
C GLN A 2 2.06 20.74 1.31
N CYS A 3 2.90 19.71 1.31
CA CYS A 3 2.96 18.74 0.21
C CYS A 3 2.58 17.31 0.59
N VAL A 4 2.14 17.06 1.82
CA VAL A 4 1.80 15.71 2.32
C VAL A 4 0.77 15.02 1.44
N SER A 5 -0.26 15.74 0.99
CA SER A 5 -1.30 15.19 0.11
C SER A 5 -0.78 14.87 -1.29
N GLU A 6 0.10 15.70 -1.87
CA GLU A 6 0.69 15.39 -3.19
C GLU A 6 1.64 14.21 -3.12
N VAL A 7 2.45 14.12 -2.08
CA VAL A 7 3.29 12.94 -1.82
C VAL A 7 2.40 11.71 -1.68
N GLY A 8 1.37 11.75 -0.83
CA GLY A 8 0.42 10.65 -0.67
C GLY A 8 -0.23 10.21 -1.98
N ASN A 9 -0.70 11.15 -2.79
CA ASN A 9 -1.30 10.87 -4.10
C ASN A 9 -0.30 10.22 -5.07
N ALA A 10 0.94 10.69 -5.10
CA ALA A 10 1.98 10.10 -5.92
C ALA A 10 2.31 8.67 -5.46
N MET A 11 2.39 8.42 -4.15
CA MET A 11 2.65 7.08 -3.62
C MET A 11 1.49 6.10 -3.92
N GLU A 12 0.23 6.55 -3.80
CA GLU A 12 -0.93 5.73 -4.20
C GLU A 12 -0.90 5.38 -5.69
N GLU A 13 -0.55 6.34 -6.55
CA GLU A 13 -0.41 6.08 -7.99
C GLU A 13 0.65 5.02 -8.26
N VAL A 14 1.80 5.09 -7.57
CA VAL A 14 2.84 4.08 -7.70
C VAL A 14 2.30 2.69 -7.35
N LEU A 15 1.62 2.55 -6.22
CA LEU A 15 1.05 1.26 -5.82
C LEU A 15 0.02 0.76 -6.84
N ARG A 16 -0.86 1.63 -7.35
CA ARG A 16 -1.88 1.27 -8.34
C ARG A 16 -1.29 0.78 -9.65
N VAL A 17 -0.22 1.40 -10.15
CA VAL A 17 0.45 0.95 -11.38
C VAL A 17 1.13 -0.41 -11.14
N MET A 18 1.85 -0.55 -10.04
CA MET A 18 2.47 -1.83 -9.65
C MET A 18 1.45 -2.94 -9.50
N CYS A 19 0.28 -2.62 -8.95
CA CYS A 19 -0.85 -3.52 -8.79
C CYS A 19 -1.33 -4.20 -10.07
N ARG A 20 -1.25 -3.44 -11.16
CA ARG A 20 -1.70 -3.83 -12.49
C ARG A 20 -0.59 -4.55 -13.26
N GLY A 21 0.50 -4.91 -12.58
CA GLY A 21 1.66 -5.59 -13.17
C GLY A 21 2.73 -4.65 -13.73
N GLY A 22 2.59 -3.33 -13.54
CA GLY A 22 3.60 -2.37 -13.96
C GLY A 22 4.89 -2.48 -13.15
N SER A 23 6.02 -2.09 -13.76
CA SER A 23 7.29 -2.01 -13.03
C SER A 23 7.30 -0.83 -12.06
N VAL A 24 8.16 -0.88 -11.03
CA VAL A 24 8.32 0.25 -10.09
C VAL A 24 8.80 1.51 -10.83
N ASN A 25 9.66 1.35 -11.84
CA ASN A 25 10.19 2.48 -12.62
C ASN A 25 9.08 3.15 -13.46
N ASP A 26 8.23 2.36 -14.11
CA ASP A 26 7.09 2.91 -14.87
C ASP A 26 6.10 3.60 -13.94
N ALA A 27 5.82 2.98 -12.80
CA ALA A 27 4.94 3.51 -11.77
C ALA A 27 5.42 4.88 -11.25
N VAL A 28 6.72 5.01 -10.98
CA VAL A 28 7.34 6.26 -10.54
C VAL A 28 7.28 7.33 -11.63
N ALA A 29 7.59 6.99 -12.88
CA ALA A 29 7.49 7.92 -13.99
C ALA A 29 6.06 8.44 -14.18
N MET A 30 5.06 7.57 -14.08
CA MET A 30 3.64 7.96 -14.17
C MET A 30 3.19 8.84 -13.00
N ALA A 31 3.65 8.56 -11.78
CA ALA A 31 3.32 9.35 -10.60
C ALA A 31 3.91 10.76 -10.67
N ALA A 32 5.15 10.91 -11.13
CA ALA A 32 5.82 12.20 -11.29
C ALA A 32 5.07 13.13 -12.27
N LEU A 33 4.48 12.58 -13.33
CA LEU A 33 3.70 13.34 -14.32
C LEU A 33 2.37 13.89 -13.77
N LYS A 34 1.89 13.40 -12.62
CA LYS A 34 0.61 13.80 -12.01
C LYS A 34 0.74 14.86 -10.92
N VAL A 35 1.96 15.28 -10.59
CA VAL A 35 2.23 16.38 -9.66
C VAL A 35 1.65 17.66 -10.24
N LYS A 36 0.77 18.33 -9.50
CA LYS A 36 0.09 19.55 -9.97
C LYS A 36 0.70 20.81 -9.37
N ASN A 37 1.31 20.69 -8.20
CA ASN A 37 1.93 21.79 -7.50
C ASN A 37 3.45 21.76 -7.68
N ASP A 38 3.96 22.66 -8.51
CA ASP A 38 5.41 22.78 -8.76
C ASP A 38 6.22 23.02 -7.48
N ALA A 39 5.64 23.66 -6.46
CA ALA A 39 6.31 23.84 -5.16
C ALA A 39 6.51 22.52 -4.40
N CYS A 40 5.70 21.50 -4.71
CA CYS A 40 5.78 20.16 -4.13
C CYS A 40 6.55 19.15 -4.99
N ALA A 41 6.89 19.50 -6.24
CA ALA A 41 7.55 18.61 -7.17
C ALA A 41 8.85 18.02 -6.60
N LYS A 42 9.64 18.82 -5.88
CA LYS A 42 10.87 18.33 -5.23
C LYS A 42 10.59 17.33 -4.11
N GLU A 43 9.62 17.59 -3.23
CA GLU A 43 9.27 16.66 -2.15
C GLU A 43 8.70 15.34 -2.69
N VAL A 44 7.93 15.41 -3.78
CA VAL A 44 7.41 14.23 -4.46
C VAL A 44 8.54 13.45 -5.13
N ASP A 45 9.46 14.12 -5.83
CA ASP A 45 10.62 13.45 -6.45
C ASP A 45 11.51 12.77 -5.41
N ASP A 46 11.79 13.43 -4.28
CA ASP A 46 12.55 12.85 -3.18
C ASP A 46 11.86 11.59 -2.60
N ALA A 47 10.53 11.62 -2.46
CA ALA A 47 9.74 10.47 -2.01
C ALA A 47 9.76 9.31 -3.02
N LEU A 48 9.56 9.62 -4.31
CA LEU A 48 9.56 8.64 -5.40
C LEU A 48 10.93 7.96 -5.54
N ARG A 49 12.01 8.74 -5.45
CA ARG A 49 13.38 8.21 -5.41
C ARG A 49 13.60 7.26 -4.24
N GLY A 50 13.02 7.57 -3.07
CA GLY A 50 13.05 6.68 -1.92
C GLY A 50 12.41 5.33 -2.17
N ILE A 51 11.25 5.32 -2.83
CA ILE A 51 10.62 4.07 -3.26
C ILE A 51 11.51 3.28 -4.23
N THR A 52 12.10 3.93 -5.24
CA THR A 52 12.91 3.24 -6.26
C THR A 52 14.15 2.59 -5.66
N LEU A 53 14.86 3.29 -4.77
CA LEU A 53 16.01 2.74 -4.05
C LEU A 53 15.55 1.72 -2.98
N GLY A 54 14.27 1.81 -2.59
CA GLY A 54 13.66 1.19 -1.43
C GLY A 54 14.48 1.36 -0.17
N GLU A 55 15.14 2.50 -0.09
CA GLU A 55 15.62 3.04 1.15
C GLU A 55 14.49 3.92 1.66
N ALA A 56 14.21 3.89 2.96
CA ALA A 56 13.53 5.01 3.59
C ALA A 56 14.46 6.21 3.38
N VAL A 57 14.38 6.86 2.21
CA VAL A 57 15.17 8.03 1.91
C VAL A 57 14.96 8.97 3.07
N LYS A 58 16.05 9.59 3.51
CA LYS A 58 16.24 10.56 4.61
C LYS A 58 15.12 11.57 4.86
N SER A 59 14.09 11.61 4.02
CA SER A 59 12.76 12.11 4.37
C SER A 59 12.28 11.36 5.61
N ASN A 60 12.28 12.03 6.75
CA ASN A 60 11.62 11.59 7.98
C ASN A 60 10.07 11.65 7.80
N ASN A 61 9.59 11.31 6.60
CA ASN A 61 8.21 11.47 6.17
C ASN A 61 7.47 10.16 6.46
N PRO A 62 6.60 10.14 7.48
CA PRO A 62 5.88 8.94 7.89
C PRO A 62 4.97 8.40 6.79
N VAL A 63 4.57 9.23 5.81
CA VAL A 63 3.79 8.77 4.65
C VAL A 63 4.61 7.77 3.85
N VAL A 64 5.83 8.12 3.41
CA VAL A 64 6.67 7.26 2.55
C VAL A 64 6.92 5.88 3.18
N ASN A 65 7.19 5.85 4.49
CA ASN A 65 7.43 4.61 5.22
C ASN A 65 6.25 3.61 5.15
N ASN A 66 5.01 4.10 5.17
CA ASN A 66 3.83 3.24 5.05
C ASN A 66 3.72 2.59 3.66
N TYR A 67 4.13 3.29 2.60
CA TYR A 67 4.05 2.77 1.23
C TYR A 67 5.22 1.84 0.89
N LEU A 68 6.39 2.02 1.52
CA LEU A 68 7.54 1.15 1.36
C LEU A 68 7.26 -0.31 1.75
N LEU A 69 6.34 -0.54 2.71
CA LEU A 69 5.87 -1.88 3.07
C LEU A 69 5.45 -2.68 1.82
N TYR A 70 4.68 -2.05 0.93
CA TYR A 70 4.12 -2.72 -0.24
C TYR A 70 5.09 -2.83 -1.42
N VAL A 71 6.15 -2.03 -1.43
CA VAL A 71 7.19 -2.06 -2.47
C VAL A 71 8.22 -3.14 -2.16
N LYS A 72 8.69 -3.25 -0.92
CA LYS A 72 9.67 -4.27 -0.48
C LYS A 72 9.04 -5.27 0.48
N SER A 73 7.88 -5.79 0.09
CA SER A 73 7.14 -6.77 0.87
C SER A 73 8.01 -7.98 1.21
N ARG A 74 8.06 -8.34 2.49
CA ARG A 74 8.68 -9.56 3.03
C ARG A 74 7.69 -10.33 3.88
N VAL A 75 6.47 -10.48 3.36
CA VAL A 75 5.40 -11.19 4.09
C VAL A 75 5.66 -12.68 4.10
N SER A 76 5.32 -13.34 5.20
CA SER A 76 5.44 -14.79 5.30
C SER A 76 4.50 -15.52 4.34
N GLU A 77 4.85 -16.75 3.97
CA GLU A 77 3.97 -17.62 3.18
C GLU A 77 2.65 -17.93 3.89
N ALA A 78 2.63 -17.91 5.22
CA ALA A 78 1.41 -18.06 6.00
C ALA A 78 0.47 -16.86 5.80
N LEU A 79 1.01 -15.64 5.86
CA LEU A 79 0.25 -14.43 5.59
C LEU A 79 -0.23 -14.39 4.14
N LYS A 80 0.60 -14.74 3.14
CA LYS A 80 0.19 -14.79 1.73
C LYS A 80 -1.03 -15.70 1.52
N ARG A 81 -1.02 -16.90 2.12
CA ARG A 81 -2.17 -17.83 2.05
C ARG A 81 -3.43 -17.25 2.70
N SER A 82 -3.29 -16.63 3.87
CA SER A 82 -4.41 -15.96 4.55
C SER A 82 -4.99 -14.85 3.67
N LEU A 83 -4.13 -13.98 3.15
CA LEU A 83 -4.50 -12.88 2.25
C LEU A 83 -5.19 -13.36 0.97
N ALA A 84 -4.71 -14.45 0.36
CA ALA A 84 -5.34 -15.05 -0.81
C ALA A 84 -6.78 -15.52 -0.53
N SER A 85 -7.06 -16.01 0.68
CA SER A 85 -8.41 -16.43 1.09
C SER A 85 -9.36 -15.24 1.38
N ILE A 86 -8.80 -14.07 1.71
CA ILE A 86 -9.56 -12.86 2.04
C ILE A 86 -9.81 -12.01 0.79
N LEU A 87 -8.92 -12.06 -0.21
CA LEU A 87 -9.04 -11.26 -1.44
C LEU A 87 -10.40 -11.39 -2.16
N PRO A 88 -11.03 -12.58 -2.31
CA PRO A 88 -12.36 -12.69 -2.90
C PRO A 88 -13.44 -11.96 -2.11
N VAL A 89 -13.33 -11.94 -0.77
CA VAL A 89 -14.26 -11.24 0.13
C VAL A 89 -14.12 -9.73 -0.04
N ILE A 90 -12.87 -9.25 -0.11
CA ILE A 90 -12.57 -7.84 -0.38
C ILE A 90 -13.13 -7.42 -1.75
N ASN A 91 -12.90 -8.22 -2.80
CA ASN A 91 -13.44 -7.94 -4.14
C ASN A 91 -14.98 -7.96 -4.17
N GLY A 92 -15.61 -8.78 -3.30
CA GLY A 92 -17.07 -8.81 -3.13
C GLY A 92 -17.63 -7.62 -2.35
N GLY A 93 -16.77 -6.77 -1.77
CA GLY A 93 -17.18 -5.60 -0.99
C GLY A 93 -17.69 -5.91 0.42
N ASP A 94 -17.55 -7.14 0.90
CA ASP A 94 -17.95 -7.52 2.27
C ASP A 94 -16.86 -7.14 3.27
N VAL A 95 -16.88 -5.86 3.66
CA VAL A 95 -15.87 -5.24 4.52
C VAL A 95 -15.82 -5.89 5.91
N ASP A 96 -16.98 -6.24 6.48
CA ASP A 96 -17.07 -6.84 7.81
C ASP A 96 -16.48 -8.24 7.83
N GLN A 97 -16.83 -9.06 6.84
CA GLN A 97 -16.25 -10.40 6.72
C GLN A 97 -14.75 -10.34 6.42
N ALA A 98 -14.30 -9.40 5.58
CA ALA A 98 -12.88 -9.21 5.29
C ALA A 98 -12.09 -8.83 6.55
N LEU A 99 -12.60 -7.90 7.35
CA LEU A 99 -11.97 -7.49 8.60
C LEU A 99 -11.92 -8.64 9.61
N ASN A 100 -13.01 -9.38 9.78
CA ASN A 100 -13.07 -10.50 10.73
C ASN A 100 -12.05 -11.59 10.36
N LYS A 101 -11.97 -11.97 9.08
CA LYS A 101 -10.98 -12.93 8.60
C LYS A 101 -9.54 -12.45 8.79
N LEU A 102 -9.27 -11.17 8.49
CA LEU A 102 -7.94 -10.59 8.68
C LEU A 102 -7.54 -10.60 10.16
N VAL A 103 -8.42 -10.13 11.05
CA VAL A 103 -8.16 -10.04 12.50
C VAL A 103 -7.97 -11.43 13.13
N THR A 104 -8.72 -12.43 12.69
CA THR A 104 -8.57 -13.81 13.19
C THR A 104 -7.19 -14.39 12.82
N GLY A 105 -6.63 -14.01 11.66
CA GLY A 105 -5.29 -14.43 11.24
C GLY A 105 -4.16 -13.83 12.07
N ILE A 106 -4.38 -12.66 12.70
CA ILE A 106 -3.36 -11.90 13.46
C ILE A 106 -2.81 -12.71 14.62
N CYS A 107 -3.68 -13.39 15.36
CA CYS A 107 -3.32 -14.16 16.55
C CYS A 107 -2.32 -15.29 16.27
N THR A 108 -2.11 -15.64 14.98
CA THR A 108 -1.21 -16.70 14.52
C THR A 108 -0.08 -16.21 13.61
N SER A 109 0.00 -14.90 13.38
CA SER A 109 0.97 -14.30 12.45
C SER A 109 2.31 -14.01 13.12
N SER A 110 3.39 -13.94 12.32
CA SER A 110 4.70 -13.54 12.82
C SER A 110 4.72 -12.06 13.19
N ILE A 111 5.66 -11.64 14.05
CA ILE A 111 5.86 -10.22 14.38
C ILE A 111 6.17 -9.39 13.12
N ASP A 112 6.90 -9.97 12.16
CA ASP A 112 7.28 -9.30 10.91
C ASP A 112 6.07 -9.00 10.00
N ASP A 113 5.00 -9.77 10.13
CA ASP A 113 3.76 -9.62 9.36
C ASP A 113 2.80 -8.57 9.96
N LEU A 114 2.97 -8.23 11.24
CA LEU A 114 2.07 -7.32 11.96
C LEU A 114 1.90 -5.94 11.30
N PRO A 115 2.96 -5.27 10.78
CA PRO A 115 2.80 -3.95 10.15
C PRO A 115 1.83 -3.98 8.95
N TYR A 116 1.89 -5.03 8.13
CA TYR A 116 1.03 -5.19 6.95
C TYR A 116 -0.42 -5.41 7.35
N ILE A 117 -0.62 -6.28 8.34
CA ILE A 117 -1.93 -6.61 8.86
C ILE A 117 -2.60 -5.39 9.48
N VAL A 118 -1.87 -4.63 10.31
CA VAL A 118 -2.40 -3.44 10.98
C VAL A 118 -2.82 -2.39 9.95
N ASP A 119 -1.99 -2.13 8.93
CA ASP A 119 -2.37 -1.17 7.88
C ASP A 119 -3.58 -1.66 7.06
N LEU A 120 -3.61 -2.94 6.67
CA LEU A 120 -4.77 -3.51 5.98
C LEU A 120 -6.05 -3.43 6.83
N ALA A 121 -5.99 -3.72 8.13
CA ALA A 121 -7.12 -3.62 9.03
C ALA A 121 -7.63 -2.16 9.14
N ARG A 122 -6.71 -1.20 9.21
CA ARG A 122 -7.03 0.23 9.18
C ARG A 122 -7.73 0.61 7.87
N LEU A 123 -7.19 0.21 6.72
CA LEU A 123 -7.77 0.54 5.41
C LEU A 123 -9.12 -0.14 5.18
N ILE A 124 -9.28 -1.42 5.56
CA ILE A 124 -10.58 -2.12 5.51
C ILE A 124 -11.60 -1.40 6.41
N THR A 125 -11.20 -0.97 7.61
CA THR A 125 -12.09 -0.21 8.50
C THR A 125 -12.51 1.11 7.88
N LEU A 126 -11.61 1.82 7.19
CA LEU A 126 -11.93 3.04 6.45
C LEU A 126 -12.87 2.76 5.26
N ALA A 127 -12.74 1.60 4.61
CA ALA A 127 -13.60 1.20 3.50
C ALA A 127 -15.07 1.00 3.90
N LYS A 128 -15.38 0.88 5.21
CA LYS A 128 -16.76 0.93 5.71
C LYS A 128 -17.44 2.27 5.40
N TYR A 129 -16.66 3.34 5.33
CA TYR A 129 -17.13 4.72 5.16
C TYR A 129 -16.87 5.26 3.76
N ASP A 130 -15.87 4.72 3.05
CA ASP A 130 -15.53 5.12 1.69
C ASP A 130 -15.26 3.89 0.81
N LYS A 131 -16.21 3.60 -0.09
CA LYS A 131 -16.11 2.45 -1.00
C LYS A 131 -14.93 2.53 -1.95
N SER A 132 -14.38 3.71 -2.23
CA SER A 132 -13.19 3.82 -3.10
C SER A 132 -11.93 3.22 -2.46
N VAL A 133 -11.90 3.14 -1.12
CA VAL A 133 -10.78 2.56 -0.37
C VAL A 133 -10.70 1.05 -0.53
N ILE A 134 -11.80 0.35 -0.84
CA ILE A 134 -11.78 -1.11 -0.97
C ILE A 134 -10.94 -1.59 -2.16
N ASP A 135 -10.91 -0.81 -3.24
CA ASP A 135 -10.07 -1.09 -4.40
C ASP A 135 -8.58 -0.94 -4.05
N ASP A 136 -8.25 0.09 -3.26
CA ASP A 136 -6.90 0.33 -2.76
C ASP A 136 -6.45 -0.77 -1.77
N VAL A 137 -7.38 -1.34 -0.97
CA VAL A 137 -7.14 -2.54 -0.14
C VAL A 137 -6.89 -3.77 -1.01
N ALA A 138 -7.81 -4.08 -1.93
CA ALA A 138 -7.68 -5.23 -2.84
C ALA A 138 -6.33 -5.18 -3.56
N CYS A 139 -5.94 -3.97 -3.95
CA CYS A 139 -4.69 -3.74 -4.61
C CYS A 139 -3.47 -4.09 -3.74
N ARG A 140 -3.41 -3.56 -2.53
CA ARG A 140 -2.34 -3.87 -1.56
C ARG A 140 -2.27 -5.36 -1.25
N VAL A 141 -3.41 -6.03 -1.08
CA VAL A 141 -3.45 -7.48 -0.87
C VAL A 141 -2.81 -8.24 -2.04
N ARG A 142 -3.13 -7.88 -3.29
CA ARG A 142 -2.51 -8.49 -4.47
C ARG A 142 -1.00 -8.26 -4.52
N LEU A 143 -0.54 -7.05 -4.18
CA LEU A 143 0.90 -6.74 -4.11
C LEU A 143 1.63 -7.63 -3.11
N LEU A 144 1.04 -7.87 -1.94
CA LEU A 144 1.63 -8.74 -0.91
C LEU A 144 1.63 -10.23 -1.30
N ILE A 145 0.58 -10.71 -1.98
CA ILE A 145 0.50 -12.10 -2.44
C ILE A 145 1.54 -12.38 -3.54
N ASN A 146 1.68 -11.46 -4.50
CA ASN A 146 2.42 -11.70 -5.73
C ASN A 146 3.91 -11.34 -5.67
N ARG A 147 4.39 -10.69 -4.59
CA ARG A 147 5.82 -10.39 -4.44
C ARG A 147 6.54 -11.51 -3.69
N THR A 148 7.67 -11.92 -4.26
CA THR A 148 8.62 -12.92 -3.73
C THR A 148 9.72 -12.26 -2.94
#